data_AF-A0A9W6CCG1-F1
#
_entry.id   AF-A0A9W6CCG1-F1
#
_cell.length_a   1.000
_cell.length_b   1.000
_cell.length_c   1.000
_cell.angle_alpha   90.00
_cell.angle_beta   90.00
_cell.angle_gamma   90.00
#
_symmetry.space_group_name_H-M   'P 1'
#
loop_
_entity.id
_entity.type
_entity.pdbx_description
1 polymer ?
#
loop_
_entity_poly.entity_id
_entity_poly.type
_entity_poly.pdbx_seq_one_letter_code
_entity_poly.pdbx_strand_id
1 'polypeptide(L)'
;MQIETLKQVGAIYLEQIQEGFDQCDWVEFTLDAGEAVDKLSAEWEACGKENAWADFYYFTLPDEAKEKIRESLTEEENRYLKELEAEEDGIIFPLEERLLRLLAKLNETEMLFSTFYFTNPASTWWGNYRKNYVVFREKK
;
A
#
# COMPACT_ATOMS: atom_id res chain seq x y z
N MET A 1 -8.00 0.95 -10.28
CA MET A 1 -8.88 -0.24 -10.08
C MET A 1 -10.00 0.05 -9.09
N GLN A 2 -11.20 -0.56 -9.25
CA GLN A 2 -12.32 -0.41 -8.29
C GLN A 2 -12.29 -1.47 -7.17
N ILE A 3 -12.85 -1.12 -6.00
CA ILE A 3 -12.91 -2.01 -4.81
C ILE A 3 -13.62 -3.34 -5.11
N GLU A 4 -14.72 -3.31 -5.87
CA GLU A 4 -15.46 -4.54 -6.21
C GLU A 4 -14.60 -5.50 -7.03
N THR A 5 -13.82 -4.99 -7.97
CA THR A 5 -12.85 -5.79 -8.75
C THR A 5 -11.77 -6.34 -7.84
N LEU A 6 -11.23 -5.53 -6.91
CA LEU A 6 -10.22 -5.95 -5.93
C LEU A 6 -10.73 -7.14 -5.07
N LYS A 7 -11.99 -7.07 -4.60
CA LYS A 7 -12.62 -8.16 -3.85
C LYS A 7 -12.79 -9.42 -4.72
N GLN A 8 -13.19 -9.27 -5.99
CA GLN A 8 -13.37 -10.40 -6.92
C GLN A 8 -12.06 -11.15 -7.24
N VAL A 9 -10.93 -10.45 -7.26
CA VAL A 9 -9.61 -11.07 -7.47
C VAL A 9 -9.01 -11.68 -6.21
N GLY A 10 -9.76 -11.72 -5.10
CA GLY A 10 -9.40 -12.45 -3.88
C GLY A 10 -8.70 -11.63 -2.80
N ALA A 11 -8.79 -10.30 -2.83
CA ALA A 11 -8.18 -9.46 -1.80
C ALA A 11 -8.99 -9.45 -0.50
N ILE A 12 -8.28 -9.38 0.63
CA ILE A 12 -8.85 -9.12 1.95
C ILE A 12 -9.04 -7.59 2.08
N TYR A 13 -10.09 -7.06 1.45
CA TYR A 13 -10.42 -5.65 1.59
C TYR A 13 -11.13 -5.38 2.92
N LEU A 14 -10.56 -4.49 3.73
CA LEU A 14 -11.10 -4.08 5.02
C LEU A 14 -11.69 -2.67 4.89
N GLU A 15 -13.00 -2.53 5.08
CA GLU A 15 -13.65 -1.21 5.08
C GLU A 15 -13.31 -0.45 6.37
N GLN A 16 -13.19 -1.21 7.46
CA GLN A 16 -12.67 -0.71 8.73
C GLN A 16 -11.56 -1.64 9.20
N ILE A 17 -10.42 -1.09 9.60
CA ILE A 17 -9.26 -1.87 10.08
C ILE A 17 -9.63 -2.78 11.27
N GLN A 18 -10.63 -2.40 12.08
CA GLN A 18 -11.15 -3.23 13.17
C GLN A 18 -11.66 -4.60 12.68
N GLU A 19 -12.24 -4.67 11.48
CA GLU A 19 -12.70 -5.93 10.87
C GLU A 19 -11.54 -6.90 10.68
N GLY A 20 -10.36 -6.40 10.31
CA GLY A 20 -9.16 -7.22 10.16
C GLY A 20 -8.74 -7.85 11.48
N PHE A 21 -8.75 -7.09 12.58
CA PHE A 21 -8.41 -7.62 13.90
C PHE A 21 -9.42 -8.64 14.41
N ASP A 22 -10.70 -8.46 14.08
CA ASP A 22 -11.77 -9.34 14.54
C ASP A 22 -11.88 -10.62 13.70
N GLN A 23 -11.65 -10.52 12.38
CA GLN A 23 -12.01 -11.56 11.40
C GLN A 23 -10.81 -12.25 10.75
N CYS A 24 -9.60 -11.71 10.84
CA CYS A 24 -8.39 -12.27 10.23
C CYS A 24 -7.41 -12.82 11.28
N ASP A 25 -6.51 -13.69 10.84
CA ASP A 25 -5.24 -13.89 11.53
C ASP A 25 -4.34 -12.69 11.23
N TRP A 26 -3.64 -12.17 12.24
CA TRP A 26 -2.79 -11.00 12.05
C TRP A 26 -1.44 -11.12 12.75
N VAL A 27 -0.46 -10.43 12.17
CA VAL A 27 0.88 -10.25 12.74
C VAL A 27 1.34 -8.82 12.49
N GLU A 28 2.09 -8.26 13.42
CA GLU A 28 2.67 -6.94 13.31
C GLU A 28 4.18 -7.03 13.07
N PHE A 29 4.68 -6.19 12.17
CA PHE A 29 6.11 -5.99 11.93
C PHE A 29 6.44 -4.50 12.12
N THR A 30 7.58 -4.21 12.72
CA THR A 30 8.19 -2.86 12.68
C THR A 30 9.31 -2.90 11.66
N LEU A 31 9.18 -2.15 10.57
CA LEU A 31 10.05 -2.22 9.40
C LEU A 31 10.46 -0.83 8.96
N ASP A 32 11.76 -0.54 8.90
CA ASP A 32 12.21 0.67 8.18
C ASP A 32 11.90 0.58 6.67
N ALA A 33 12.11 1.67 5.93
CA ALA A 33 11.76 1.68 4.51
C ALA A 33 12.52 0.62 3.70
N GLY A 34 13.77 0.30 4.05
CA GLY A 34 14.54 -0.74 3.38
C GLY A 34 13.98 -2.13 3.67
N GLU A 35 13.74 -2.44 4.95
CA GLU A 35 13.16 -3.72 5.38
C GLU A 35 11.75 -3.93 4.83
N ALA A 36 10.94 -2.86 4.76
CA ALA A 36 9.62 -2.87 4.17
C ALA A 36 9.70 -3.17 2.67
N VAL A 37 10.63 -2.53 1.95
CA VAL A 37 10.84 -2.80 0.52
C VAL A 37 11.22 -4.27 0.29
N ASP A 38 12.17 -4.80 1.06
CA ASP A 38 12.62 -6.19 0.91
C ASP A 38 11.48 -7.18 1.16
N LYS A 39 10.69 -6.99 2.23
CA LYS A 39 9.56 -7.86 2.55
C LYS A 39 8.42 -7.76 1.54
N LEU A 40 7.98 -6.55 1.21
CA LEU A 40 6.89 -6.34 0.27
C LEU A 40 7.29 -6.84 -1.13
N SER A 41 8.55 -6.68 -1.53
CA SER A 41 9.04 -7.19 -2.83
C SER A 41 9.05 -8.72 -2.85
N ALA A 42 9.44 -9.37 -1.75
CA ALA A 42 9.39 -10.82 -1.64
C ALA A 42 7.95 -11.36 -1.74
N GLU A 43 6.99 -10.71 -1.08
CA GLU A 43 5.57 -11.06 -1.18
C GLU A 43 5.02 -10.80 -2.60
N TRP A 44 5.39 -9.68 -3.22
CA TRP A 44 4.99 -9.32 -4.59
C TRP A 44 5.48 -10.34 -5.62
N GLU A 45 6.72 -10.81 -5.50
CA GLU A 45 7.27 -11.87 -6.35
C GLU A 45 6.60 -13.22 -6.05
N ALA A 46 6.38 -13.54 -4.77
CA ALA A 46 5.79 -14.81 -4.36
C ALA A 46 4.33 -14.96 -4.80
N CYS A 47 3.55 -13.87 -4.85
CA CYS A 47 2.15 -13.93 -5.25
C CYS A 47 1.90 -13.89 -6.76
N GLY A 48 2.94 -13.61 -7.55
CA GLY A 48 2.81 -13.21 -8.95
C GLY A 48 2.49 -11.72 -9.06
N LYS A 49 3.25 -11.00 -9.88
CA LYS A 49 3.27 -9.53 -9.92
C LYS A 49 1.92 -8.92 -10.30
N GLU A 50 1.15 -9.65 -11.10
CA GLU A 50 -0.20 -9.30 -11.53
C GLU A 50 -1.26 -9.45 -10.43
N ASN A 51 -0.91 -10.09 -9.31
CA ASN A 51 -1.79 -10.37 -8.17
C ASN A 51 -1.51 -9.45 -6.97
N ALA A 52 -1.00 -8.25 -7.22
CA ALA A 52 -0.67 -7.29 -6.18
C ALA A 52 -1.09 -5.86 -6.52
N TRP A 53 -1.59 -5.15 -5.52
CA TRP A 53 -2.10 -3.79 -5.62
C TRP A 53 -1.77 -2.97 -4.39
N ALA A 54 -1.72 -1.65 -4.54
CA ALA A 54 -1.58 -0.71 -3.45
C ALA A 54 -2.75 0.30 -3.43
N ASP A 55 -3.24 0.60 -2.23
CA ASP A 55 -4.23 1.63 -1.94
C ASP A 55 -3.59 2.75 -1.12
N PHE A 56 -3.71 3.98 -1.63
CA PHE A 56 -3.27 5.19 -0.95
C PHE A 56 -4.08 6.40 -1.40
N TYR A 57 -4.41 7.28 -0.47
CA TYR A 57 -5.35 8.40 -0.68
C TYR A 57 -4.66 9.71 -1.08
N TYR A 58 -3.46 9.66 -1.68
CA TYR A 58 -2.69 10.87 -2.03
C TYR A 58 -3.51 11.83 -2.92
N PHE A 59 -4.17 11.33 -3.95
CA PHE A 59 -4.87 12.17 -4.92
C PHE A 59 -6.12 12.85 -4.36
N THR A 60 -6.66 12.35 -3.25
CA THR A 60 -7.79 12.94 -2.54
C THR A 60 -7.38 13.92 -1.43
N LEU A 61 -6.06 14.06 -1.17
CA LEU A 61 -5.57 14.99 -0.16
C LEU A 61 -5.75 16.46 -0.58
N PRO A 62 -5.95 17.37 0.39
CA PRO A 62 -5.86 18.81 0.14
C PRO A 62 -4.47 19.23 -0.36
N ASP A 63 -4.41 20.34 -1.10
CA ASP A 63 -3.17 20.83 -1.71
C ASP A 63 -2.03 21.05 -0.70
N GLU A 64 -2.34 21.54 0.50
CA GLU A 64 -1.34 21.75 1.57
C GLU A 64 -0.69 20.43 2.02
N ALA A 65 -1.47 19.35 2.13
CA ALA A 65 -0.94 18.03 2.49
C ALA A 65 -0.13 17.44 1.32
N LYS A 66 -0.61 17.62 0.07
CA LYS A 66 0.13 17.22 -1.12
C LYS A 66 1.47 17.95 -1.24
N GLU A 67 1.53 19.24 -0.88
CA GLU A 67 2.76 20.04 -0.90
C GLU A 67 3.82 19.50 0.06
N LYS A 68 3.45 19.22 1.31
CA LYS A 68 4.37 18.61 2.31
C LYS A 68 4.93 17.27 1.84
N ILE A 69 4.09 16.43 1.23
CA ILE A 69 4.53 15.17 0.64
C ILE A 69 5.53 15.44 -0.48
N ARG A 70 5.21 16.35 -1.42
CA ARG A 70 6.09 16.69 -2.55
C ARG A 70 7.46 17.22 -2.10
N GLU A 71 7.51 18.03 -1.05
CA GLU A 71 8.77 18.55 -0.48
C GLU A 71 9.67 17.46 0.12
N SER A 72 9.08 16.35 0.59
CA SER A 72 9.81 15.18 1.13
C SER A 72 10.35 14.24 0.05
N LEU A 73 9.94 14.44 -1.21
CA LEU A 73 10.23 13.58 -2.33
C LEU A 73 11.28 14.19 -3.26
N THR A 74 12.04 13.32 -3.93
CA THR A 74 12.96 13.71 -5.00
C THR A 74 12.18 14.22 -6.22
N GLU A 75 12.87 14.90 -7.15
CA GLU A 75 12.25 15.33 -8.42
C GLU A 75 11.70 14.15 -9.25
N GLU A 76 12.37 12.99 -9.20
CA GLU A 76 11.95 11.79 -9.90
C GLU A 76 10.69 11.18 -9.28
N GLU A 77 10.64 11.05 -7.95
CA GLU A 77 9.46 10.57 -7.22
C GLU A 77 8.26 11.50 -7.43
N ASN A 78 8.49 12.82 -7.42
CA ASN A 78 7.45 13.81 -7.71
C ASN A 78 6.92 13.72 -9.16
N ARG A 79 7.80 13.43 -10.12
CA ARG A 79 7.38 13.20 -11.51
C ARG A 79 6.52 11.95 -11.61
N TYR A 80 6.93 10.88 -10.93
CA TYR A 80 6.19 9.63 -10.91
C TYR A 80 4.79 9.77 -10.29
N LEU A 81 4.64 10.52 -9.18
CA LEU A 81 3.33 10.82 -8.61
C LEU A 81 2.40 11.55 -9.59
N LYS A 82 2.95 12.44 -10.43
CA LYS A 82 2.16 13.13 -11.47
C LYS A 82 1.77 12.21 -12.63
N GLU A 83 2.62 11.24 -12.97
CA GLU A 83 2.31 10.20 -13.96
C GLU A 83 1.12 9.36 -13.47
N LEU A 84 1.16 8.92 -12.20
CA LEU A 84 0.07 8.17 -11.57
C LEU A 84 -1.27 8.95 -11.52
N GLU A 85 -1.23 10.26 -11.26
CA GLU A 85 -2.43 11.12 -11.24
C GLU A 85 -3.14 11.18 -12.61
N ALA A 86 -2.38 11.03 -13.71
CA ALA A 86 -2.89 11.15 -15.06
C ALA A 86 -3.46 9.83 -15.62
N GLU A 87 -3.08 8.68 -15.03
CA GLU A 87 -3.39 7.36 -15.58
C GLU A 87 -4.69 6.75 -15.04
N GLU A 88 -5.08 7.03 -13.80
CA GLU A 88 -6.22 6.35 -13.16
C GLU A 88 -7.08 7.31 -12.32
N ASP A 89 -8.39 7.29 -12.54
CA ASP A 89 -9.38 7.83 -11.61
C ASP A 89 -9.57 6.82 -10.46
N GLY A 90 -8.72 6.87 -9.42
CA GLY A 90 -8.83 5.97 -8.27
C GLY A 90 -7.76 6.14 -7.19
N ILE A 91 -7.87 5.32 -6.16
CA ILE A 91 -6.89 5.22 -5.05
C ILE A 91 -6.15 3.87 -5.05
N ILE A 92 -6.60 2.89 -5.85
CA ILE A 92 -6.03 1.54 -5.91
C ILE A 92 -5.31 1.34 -7.25
N PHE A 93 -4.02 1.07 -7.17
CA PHE A 93 -3.10 0.94 -8.31
C PHE A 93 -2.45 -0.44 -8.34
N PRO A 94 -2.16 -1.01 -9.53
CA PRO A 94 -1.30 -2.19 -9.63
C PRO A 94 0.04 -1.94 -8.95
N LEU A 95 0.53 -2.93 -8.20
CA LEU A 95 1.81 -2.79 -7.53
C LEU A 95 2.96 -2.96 -8.53
N GLU A 96 3.88 -2.00 -8.52
CA GLU A 96 5.16 -2.11 -9.20
C GLU A 96 6.30 -1.64 -8.30
N GLU A 97 7.54 -1.93 -8.69
CA GLU A 97 8.71 -1.65 -7.85
C GLU A 97 8.85 -0.16 -7.48
N ARG A 98 8.59 0.76 -8.42
CA ARG A 98 8.66 2.20 -8.18
C ARG A 98 7.61 2.64 -7.15
N LEU A 99 6.37 2.16 -7.30
CA LEU A 99 5.28 2.43 -6.38
C LEU A 99 5.57 1.88 -4.98
N LEU A 100 6.01 0.63 -4.90
CA LEU A 100 6.33 -0.05 -3.65
C LEU A 100 7.37 0.73 -2.85
N ARG A 101 8.49 1.12 -3.50
CA ARG A 101 9.56 1.89 -2.86
C ARG A 101 9.07 3.26 -2.38
N LEU A 102 8.29 3.96 -3.21
CA LEU A 102 7.72 5.25 -2.86
C LEU A 102 6.82 5.15 -1.62
N LEU A 103 5.89 4.19 -1.62
CA LEU A 103 4.93 4.02 -0.53
C LEU A 103 5.61 3.56 0.77
N ALA A 104 6.61 2.68 0.70
CA ALA A 104 7.39 2.29 1.87
C ALA A 104 8.10 3.47 2.53
N LYS A 105 8.70 4.37 1.72
CA LYS A 105 9.32 5.62 2.20
C LYS A 105 8.30 6.56 2.82
N LEU A 106 7.15 6.77 2.17
CA LEU A 106 6.10 7.65 2.68
C LEU A 106 5.48 7.13 3.98
N ASN A 107 5.37 5.80 4.11
CA ASN A 107 4.89 5.17 5.33
C ASN A 107 5.89 5.33 6.48
N GLU A 108 7.19 5.12 6.23
CA GLU A 108 8.24 5.31 7.24
C GLU A 108 8.30 6.74 7.76
N THR A 109 8.15 7.71 6.87
CA THR A 109 8.14 9.14 7.20
C THR A 109 6.81 9.63 7.75
N GLU A 110 5.82 8.74 7.91
CA GLU A 110 4.45 9.03 8.35
C GLU A 110 3.74 10.11 7.51
N MET A 111 4.22 10.33 6.28
CA MET A 111 3.69 11.31 5.34
C MET A 111 2.42 10.80 4.65
N LEU A 112 2.37 9.49 4.38
CA LEU A 112 1.20 8.83 3.80
C LEU A 112 1.20 7.35 4.14
N PHE A 113 0.10 6.89 4.74
CA PHE A 113 -0.13 5.46 4.95
C PHE A 113 -0.68 4.80 3.70
N SER A 114 -0.29 3.55 3.49
CA SER A 114 -0.70 2.75 2.34
C SER A 114 -1.10 1.35 2.78
N THR A 115 -1.97 0.73 1.98
CA THR A 115 -2.36 -0.67 2.16
C THR A 115 -1.94 -1.45 0.92
N PHE A 116 -1.26 -2.57 1.11
CA PHE A 116 -0.87 -3.47 0.02
C PHE A 116 -1.75 -4.72 0.06
N TYR A 117 -2.32 -5.08 -1.08
CA TYR A 117 -3.13 -6.28 -1.26
C TYR A 117 -2.36 -7.26 -2.11
N PHE A 118 -2.14 -8.46 -1.61
CA PHE A 118 -1.65 -9.61 -2.36
C PHE A 118 -2.77 -10.65 -2.39
N THR A 119 -3.10 -11.23 -3.53
CA THR A 119 -4.31 -12.06 -3.64
C THR A 119 -4.05 -13.55 -3.85
N ASN A 120 -2.79 -13.98 -3.87
CA ASN A 120 -2.45 -15.38 -4.06
C ASN A 120 -1.11 -15.78 -3.40
N PRO A 121 -1.07 -16.27 -2.16
CA PRO A 121 -2.19 -16.35 -1.21
C PRO A 121 -2.63 -14.96 -0.75
N ALA A 122 -3.90 -14.85 -0.33
CA ALA A 122 -4.46 -13.59 0.09
C ALA A 122 -3.78 -13.05 1.38
N SER A 123 -3.25 -11.84 1.30
CA SER A 123 -2.81 -11.09 2.47
C SER A 123 -2.96 -9.58 2.26
N THR A 124 -3.17 -8.86 3.36
CA THR A 124 -3.32 -7.40 3.33
C THR A 124 -2.39 -6.78 4.34
N TRP A 125 -1.49 -5.94 3.85
CA TRP A 125 -0.45 -5.28 4.63
C TRP A 125 -0.84 -3.82 4.79
N TRP A 126 -1.28 -3.47 5.99
CA TRP A 126 -1.64 -2.10 6.33
C TRP A 126 -0.46 -1.39 6.97
N GLY A 127 0.06 -0.38 6.29
CA GLY A 127 1.07 0.53 6.82
C GLY A 127 0.46 1.45 7.87
N ASN A 128 1.11 1.53 9.02
CA ASN A 128 0.66 2.25 10.21
C ASN A 128 1.81 3.08 10.81
N TYR A 129 1.48 3.92 11.79
CA TYR A 129 2.44 4.76 12.52
C TYR A 129 3.62 3.96 13.07
N ARG A 130 4.72 4.67 13.33
CA ARG A 130 5.95 4.12 13.93
C ARG A 130 6.57 2.98 13.14
N LYS A 131 6.46 3.06 11.81
CA LYS A 131 7.01 2.07 10.87
C LYS A 131 6.37 0.69 11.01
N ASN A 132 5.15 0.62 11.56
CA ASN A 132 4.47 -0.65 11.75
C ASN A 132 3.70 -1.05 10.50
N TYR A 133 3.71 -2.35 10.22
CA TYR A 133 2.87 -3.00 9.23
C TYR A 133 2.08 -4.10 9.91
N VAL A 134 0.75 -4.01 9.86
CA VAL A 134 -0.13 -5.08 10.30
C VAL A 134 -0.51 -5.90 9.08
N VAL A 135 -0.25 -7.20 9.15
CA VAL A 135 -0.49 -8.12 8.04
C VAL A 135 -1.64 -9.04 8.40
N PHE A 136 -2.76 -8.87 7.69
CA PHE A 136 -3.96 -9.67 7.81
C PHE A 136 -3.93 -10.82 6.80
N ARG A 137 -4.36 -12.01 7.23
CA ARG A 137 -4.54 -13.21 6.42
C ARG A 137 -5.85 -13.90 6.80
N GLU A 138 -6.39 -14.70 5.90
CA GLU A 138 -7.57 -15.53 6.22
C GLU A 138 -7.29 -16.41 7.45
N LYS A 139 -8.28 -16.52 8.36
CA LYS A 139 -8.18 -17.39 9.52
C LYS A 139 -8.07 -18.84 9.08
N LYS A 140 -7.16 -19.57 9.72
CA LYS A 140 -7.03 -21.03 9.55
C LYS A 140 -8.03 -21.82 10.38
#